data_AF-A0A1V3C6U8-F1
#
_entry.id   AF-A0A1V3C6U8-F1
#
_cell.length_a   1.000
_cell.length_b   1.000
_cell.length_c   1.000
_cell.angle_alpha   90.00
_cell.angle_beta   90.00
_cell.angle_gamma   90.00
#
_symmetry.space_group_name_H-M   'P 1'
#
loop_
_entity.id
_entity.type
_entity.pdbx_description
1 polymer ?
#
loop_
_entity_poly.entity_id
_entity_poly.type
_entity_poly.pdbx_seq_one_letter_code
_entity_poly.pdbx_strand_id
1 'polypeptide(L)'
;MTIVEFLNARLDEDERASKTAPAGARGRDRALAEVAAKRKIVRGYVEAHSVSMRSLEPVLTPDTHSSSHLRPDPRRSGGDPWSELLAWRLAVKYLAGVYRAHPEYDESWGE
;
A
#
# COMPACT_ATOMS: atom_id res chain seq x y z
N MET A 1 7.14 9.23 -11.54
CA MET A 1 6.22 8.12 -11.17
C MET A 1 6.45 7.81 -9.69
N THR A 2 5.39 7.55 -8.93
CA THR A 2 5.50 7.11 -7.53
C THR A 2 5.65 5.59 -7.44
N ILE A 3 6.18 5.08 -6.33
CA ILE A 3 6.28 3.63 -6.07
C ILE A 3 4.92 2.93 -6.15
N VAL A 4 3.84 3.61 -5.73
CA VAL A 4 2.47 3.08 -5.79
C VAL A 4 1.95 3.02 -7.22
N GLU A 5 2.17 4.07 -8.00
CA GLU A 5 1.81 4.10 -9.43
C GLU A 5 2.53 2.99 -10.21
N PHE A 6 3.85 2.86 -9.99
CA PHE A 6 4.66 1.81 -10.61
C PHE A 6 4.14 0.42 -10.26
N LEU A 7 3.90 0.15 -8.97
CA LEU A 7 3.42 -1.15 -8.53
C LEU A 7 2.03 -1.47 -9.06
N ASN A 8 1.10 -0.50 -9.10
CA ASN A 8 -0.21 -0.73 -9.70
C ASN A 8 -0.09 -1.07 -11.19
N ALA A 9 0.72 -0.32 -11.95
CA ALA A 9 0.94 -0.60 -13.37
C ALA A 9 1.53 -2.00 -13.60
N ARG A 10 2.49 -2.43 -12.78
CA ARG A 10 3.07 -3.78 -12.88
C ARG A 10 2.10 -4.88 -12.47
N LEU A 11 1.30 -4.66 -11.44
CA LEU A 11 0.28 -5.62 -11.01
C LEU A 11 -0.84 -5.76 -12.05
N ASP A 12 -1.19 -4.68 -12.76
CA ASP A 12 -2.14 -4.73 -13.86
C ASP A 12 -1.59 -5.53 -15.05
N GLU A 13 -0.28 -5.40 -15.34
CA GLU A 13 0.41 -6.23 -16.33
C GLU A 13 0.41 -7.71 -15.95
N ASP A 14 0.84 -8.03 -14.72
CA ASP A 14 0.88 -9.39 -14.18
C ASP A 14 -0.52 -10.03 -14.18
N GLU A 15 -1.56 -9.26 -13.83
CA GLU A 15 -2.94 -9.73 -13.86
C GLU A 15 -3.39 -10.04 -15.29
N ARG A 16 -3.09 -9.14 -16.24
CA ARG A 16 -3.45 -9.32 -17.64
C ARG A 16 -2.76 -10.54 -18.22
N ALA A 17 -1.46 -10.69 -18.00
CA ALA A 17 -0.69 -11.86 -18.40
C ALA A 17 -1.31 -13.14 -17.84
N SER A 18 -1.63 -13.16 -16.54
CA SER A 18 -2.27 -14.32 -15.89
C SER A 18 -3.65 -14.65 -16.46
N LYS A 19 -4.45 -13.64 -16.85
CA LYS A 19 -5.78 -13.83 -17.44
C LYS A 19 -5.74 -14.34 -18.88
N THR A 20 -4.68 -14.04 -19.64
CA THR A 20 -4.51 -14.54 -21.02
C THR A 20 -4.21 -16.04 -21.08
N ALA A 21 -3.63 -16.62 -20.02
CA ALA A 21 -3.46 -18.08 -19.92
C ALA A 21 -4.83 -18.78 -19.92
N PRO A 22 -5.02 -19.95 -20.54
CA PRO A 22 -6.30 -20.66 -20.52
C PRO A 22 -6.82 -20.94 -19.10
N ALA A 23 -8.14 -20.99 -18.91
CA ALA A 23 -8.73 -21.43 -17.64
C ALA A 23 -8.30 -22.89 -17.36
N GLY A 24 -7.88 -23.18 -16.12
CA GLY A 24 -7.32 -24.49 -15.75
C GLY A 24 -5.86 -24.71 -16.17
N ALA A 25 -5.22 -23.73 -16.82
CA ALA A 25 -3.77 -23.78 -17.02
C ALA A 25 -3.06 -23.86 -15.67
N ARG A 26 -2.12 -24.79 -15.56
CA ARG A 26 -1.36 -25.01 -14.33
C ARG A 26 -0.71 -23.71 -13.88
N GLY A 27 -1.03 -23.27 -12.66
CA GLY A 27 -0.44 -22.07 -12.05
C GLY A 27 -1.18 -20.76 -12.32
N ARG A 28 -2.21 -20.72 -13.19
CA ARG A 28 -3.03 -19.52 -13.42
C ARG A 28 -3.67 -19.00 -12.14
N ASP A 29 -4.38 -19.88 -11.41
CA ASP A 29 -5.10 -19.46 -10.19
C ASP A 29 -4.14 -19.02 -9.09
N ARG A 30 -2.96 -19.67 -9.02
CA ARG A 30 -1.89 -19.27 -8.11
C ARG A 30 -1.37 -17.87 -8.46
N ALA A 31 -1.07 -17.59 -9.72
CA ALA A 31 -0.58 -16.29 -10.16
C ALA A 31 -1.60 -15.17 -9.87
N LEU A 32 -2.89 -15.44 -10.12
CA LEU A 32 -3.97 -14.50 -9.78
C LEU A 32 -4.09 -14.27 -8.27
N ALA A 33 -3.95 -15.31 -7.45
CA ALA A 33 -3.93 -15.18 -5.99
C ALA A 33 -2.72 -14.36 -5.50
N GLU A 34 -1.54 -14.55 -6.10
CA GLU A 34 -0.34 -13.77 -5.81
C GLU A 34 -0.54 -12.30 -6.17
N VAL A 35 -1.11 -11.98 -7.34
CA VAL A 35 -1.47 -10.60 -7.73
C VAL A 35 -2.45 -10.00 -6.73
N ALA A 36 -3.49 -10.75 -6.33
CA ALA A 36 -4.46 -10.28 -5.34
C ALA A 36 -3.81 -9.95 -3.98
N ALA A 37 -2.87 -10.79 -3.53
CA ALA A 37 -2.11 -10.56 -2.30
C ALA A 37 -1.22 -9.31 -2.41
N LYS A 38 -0.47 -9.15 -3.51
CA LYS A 38 0.37 -7.97 -3.76
C LYS A 38 -0.48 -6.69 -3.80
N ARG A 39 -1.66 -6.72 -4.45
CA ARG A 39 -2.61 -5.59 -4.45
C ARG A 39 -3.10 -5.23 -3.04
N LYS A 40 -3.27 -6.21 -2.15
CA LYS A 40 -3.66 -5.95 -0.75
C LYS A 40 -2.56 -5.16 -0.02
N ILE A 41 -1.29 -5.45 -0.28
CA ILE A 41 -0.16 -4.71 0.28
C ILE A 41 -0.19 -3.24 -0.16
N VAL A 42 -0.34 -3.01 -1.47
CA VAL A 42 -0.38 -1.64 -2.02
C VAL A 42 -1.57 -0.85 -1.42
N ARG A 43 -2.75 -1.47 -1.34
CA ARG A 43 -3.92 -0.82 -0.70
C ARG A 43 -3.70 -0.52 0.78
N GLY A 44 -3.12 -1.45 1.55
CA GLY A 44 -2.82 -1.24 2.96
C GLY A 44 -1.90 -0.05 3.19
N TYR A 45 -0.88 0.12 2.34
CA TYR A 45 -0.02 1.30 2.38
C TYR A 45 -0.77 2.60 2.09
N VAL A 46 -1.59 2.64 1.03
CA VAL A 46 -2.37 3.84 0.69
C VAL A 46 -3.34 4.22 1.81
N GLU A 47 -3.99 3.21 2.41
CA GLU A 47 -4.90 3.40 3.53
C GLU A 47 -4.16 3.94 4.76
N ALA A 48 -3.08 3.29 5.19
CA ALA A 48 -2.27 3.72 6.34
C ALA A 48 -1.67 5.12 6.14
N HIS A 49 -1.23 5.43 4.91
CA HIS A 49 -0.75 6.76 4.56
C HIS A 49 -1.86 7.80 4.70
N SER A 50 -3.07 7.52 4.19
CA SER A 50 -4.21 8.43 4.30
C SER A 50 -4.67 8.67 5.74
N VAL A 51 -4.65 7.63 6.58
CA VAL A 51 -4.98 7.71 8.00
C VAL A 51 -3.95 8.57 8.73
N SER A 52 -2.66 8.31 8.49
CA SER A 52 -1.57 9.06 9.13
C SER A 52 -1.57 10.54 8.75
N MET A 53 -1.81 10.85 7.48
CA MET A 53 -1.92 12.25 7.03
C MET A 53 -3.13 12.96 7.65
N ARG A 54 -4.27 12.29 7.80
CA ARG A 54 -5.45 12.86 8.47
C ARG A 54 -5.21 13.15 9.95
N SER A 55 -4.36 12.37 10.62
CA SER A 55 -3.96 12.62 12.01
C SER A 55 -3.12 13.90 12.19
N LEU A 56 -2.52 14.44 11.13
CA LEU A 56 -1.76 15.69 11.16
C LEU A 56 -2.62 16.94 10.94
N GLU A 57 -3.81 16.81 10.35
CA GLU A 57 -4.74 17.92 10.03
C GLU A 57 -5.05 18.85 11.24
N PRO A 58 -5.29 18.34 12.47
CA PRO A 58 -5.59 19.17 13.64
C PRO A 58 -4.40 20.01 14.14
N VAL A 59 -3.17 19.66 13.75
CA VAL A 59 -1.95 20.39 14.12
C VAL A 59 -1.66 21.51 13.13
N LEU A 60 -2.13 21.37 11.89
CA LEU A 60 -1.84 22.29 10.79
C LEU A 60 -2.89 23.41 10.63
N THR A 61 -4.03 23.30 11.31
CA THR A 61 -5.10 24.32 11.30
C THR A 61 -5.29 24.92 12.69
N PRO A 62 -4.55 26.00 13.03
CA PRO A 62 -4.84 26.77 14.22
C PRO A 62 -6.02 27.69 13.88
N ASP A 63 -7.19 27.46 14.49
CA ASP A 63 -8.43 28.29 14.55
C ASP A 63 -9.65 27.42 14.16
N THR A 64 -10.74 27.24 14.93
CA THR A 64 -11.36 27.99 16.02
C THR A 64 -12.32 27.03 16.78
N HIS A 65 -12.29 27.06 18.12
CA HIS A 65 -13.32 26.58 19.07
C HIS A 65 -14.09 25.27 18.79
N SER A 66 -13.65 24.17 19.41
CA SER A 66 -14.46 23.45 20.40
C SER A 66 -13.72 22.25 20.94
N SER A 67 -13.46 22.29 22.25
CA SER A 67 -13.08 21.14 23.06
C SER A 67 -14.19 20.08 23.01
N SER A 68 -14.15 19.22 22.00
CA SER A 68 -14.63 17.85 22.16
C SER A 68 -13.39 17.00 22.28
N HIS A 69 -13.00 16.69 23.51
CA HIS A 69 -12.12 15.57 23.80
C HIS A 69 -12.80 14.31 23.24
N LEU A 70 -12.58 14.01 21.97
CA LEU A 70 -12.68 12.66 21.45
C LEU A 70 -11.61 11.88 22.20
N ARG A 71 -12.00 11.33 23.35
CA ARG A 71 -11.25 10.26 24.01
C ARG A 71 -10.84 9.30 22.90
N PRO A 72 -9.56 8.95 22.77
CA PRO A 72 -9.20 7.82 21.93
C PRO A 72 -9.99 6.65 22.48
N ASP A 73 -10.92 6.12 21.69
CA ASP A 73 -11.69 4.94 22.05
C ASP A 73 -10.66 3.81 22.24
N PRO A 74 -10.46 3.29 23.47
CA PRO A 74 -9.52 2.21 23.71
C PRO A 74 -9.95 0.90 23.02
N ARG A 75 -11.14 0.86 22.38
CA ARG A 75 -11.62 -0.26 21.58
C ARG A 75 -11.13 -0.25 20.13
N ARG A 76 -10.48 0.81 19.65
CA ARG A 76 -9.61 0.68 18.47
C ARG A 76 -8.33 0.01 18.93
N SER A 77 -8.39 -1.32 19.02
CA SER A 77 -7.25 -2.22 19.08
C SER A 77 -6.45 -2.15 17.76
N GLY A 78 -6.01 -0.95 17.37
CA GLY A 78 -5.13 -0.68 16.25
C GLY A 78 -3.83 -0.14 16.82
N GLY A 79 -2.70 -0.66 16.34
CA GLY A 79 -1.38 -0.19 16.75
C GLY A 79 -1.17 1.30 16.48
N ASP A 80 -0.02 1.82 16.92
CA ASP A 80 0.40 3.18 16.60
C ASP A 80 0.36 3.40 15.07
N PRO A 81 -0.42 4.38 14.54
CA PRO A 81 -0.60 4.59 13.11
C PRO A 81 0.72 4.80 12.35
N TRP A 82 1.71 5.41 13.01
CA TRP A 82 3.04 5.61 12.44
C TRP A 82 3.81 4.31 12.29
N SER A 83 3.75 3.45 13.30
CA SER A 83 4.31 2.10 13.26
C SER A 83 3.66 1.24 12.17
N GLU A 84 2.34 1.33 12.02
CA GLU A 84 1.62 0.65 10.93
C GLU A 84 2.04 1.19 9.55
N LEU A 85 2.12 2.51 9.37
CA LEU A 85 2.59 3.13 8.13
C LEU A 85 4.02 2.68 7.78
N LEU A 86 4.92 2.61 8.77
CA LEU A 86 6.29 2.13 8.56
C LEU A 86 6.32 0.67 8.11
N ALA A 87 5.51 -0.20 8.72
CA ALA A 87 5.41 -1.60 8.32
C ALA A 87 4.90 -1.74 6.87
N TRP A 88 3.87 -0.98 6.50
CA TRP A 88 3.36 -0.98 5.12
C TRP A 88 4.37 -0.39 4.13
N ARG A 89 5.09 0.68 4.50
CA ARG A 89 6.15 1.26 3.67
C ARG A 89 7.23 0.22 3.37
N LEU A 90 7.66 -0.55 4.38
CA LEU A 90 8.64 -1.61 4.20
C LEU A 90 8.13 -2.73 3.28
N ALA A 91 6.87 -3.13 3.44
CA ALA A 91 6.25 -4.14 2.56
C ALA A 91 6.20 -3.69 1.10
N VAL A 92 5.86 -2.42 0.84
CA VAL A 92 5.86 -1.83 -0.49
C VAL A 92 7.26 -1.75 -1.09
N LYS A 93 8.29 -1.40 -0.29
CA LYS A 93 9.70 -1.43 -0.74
C LYS A 93 10.12 -2.82 -1.19
N TYR A 94 9.85 -3.86 -0.39
CA TYR A 94 10.17 -5.23 -0.78
C TYR A 94 9.41 -5.68 -2.01
N LEU A 95 8.15 -5.29 -2.14
CA LEU A 95 7.36 -5.57 -3.34
C LEU A 95 7.95 -4.90 -4.58
N ALA A 96 8.37 -3.63 -4.49
CA ALA A 96 9.03 -2.94 -5.59
C ALA A 96 10.36 -3.62 -5.98
N GLY A 97 11.11 -4.14 -5.00
CA GLY A 97 12.35 -4.89 -5.23
C GLY A 97 12.19 -6.13 -6.11
N VAL A 98 11.00 -6.75 -6.16
CA VAL A 98 10.70 -7.86 -7.09
C VAL A 98 10.81 -7.41 -8.55
N TYR A 99 10.56 -6.14 -8.83
CA TYR A 99 10.61 -5.55 -10.16
C TYR A 99 11.89 -4.74 -10.42
N ARG A 100 12.96 -4.94 -9.64
CA ARG A 100 14.22 -4.17 -9.76
C ARG A 100 14.87 -4.19 -11.16
N ALA A 101 14.60 -5.25 -11.93
CA ALA A 101 15.13 -5.41 -13.29
C ALA A 101 14.26 -4.72 -14.35
N HIS A 102 13.15 -4.10 -13.96
CA HIS A 102 12.26 -3.40 -14.86
C HIS A 102 12.85 -2.04 -15.27
N PRO A 103 12.81 -1.62 -16.55
CA PRO A 103 13.41 -0.37 -17.01
C PRO A 103 12.90 0.90 -16.31
N GLU A 104 11.63 0.87 -15.89
CA GLU A 104 10.97 1.97 -15.17
C GLU A 104 11.14 1.90 -13.63
N TYR A 105 11.95 0.96 -13.13
CA TYR A 105 12.25 0.88 -11.69
C TYR A 105 13.16 2.04 -11.29
N ASP A 106 12.81 2.71 -10.19
CA ASP A 106 13.61 3.77 -9.59
C ASP A 106 14.40 3.22 -8.40
N GLU A 107 15.73 3.37 -8.42
CA GLU A 107 16.63 2.85 -7.37
C GLU A 107 16.35 3.47 -5.99
N SER A 108 15.79 4.68 -5.94
CA SER A 108 15.41 5.34 -4.68
C SER A 108 14.31 4.60 -3.90
N TRP A 109 13.63 3.64 -4.53
CA TRP A 109 12.66 2.77 -3.85
C TRP A 109 13.34 1.62 -3.08
N GLY A 110 14.60 1.32 -3.38
CA GLY A 110 15.39 0.27 -2.73
C GLY A 110 16.14 0.74 -1.46
N GLU A 111 16.53 2.02 -1.41
CA GLU A 111 17.23 2.66 -0.28
C GLU A 111 16.31 2.93 0.91
#